data_AF-A0A3M1AZP9-F1
#
_entry.id   AF-A0A3M1AZP9-F1
#
_cell.length_a   1.000
_cell.length_b   1.000
_cell.length_c   1.000
_cell.angle_alpha   90.00
_cell.angle_beta   90.00
_cell.angle_gamma   90.00
#
_symmetry.space_group_name_H-M   'P 1'
#
loop_
_entity.id
_entity.type
_entity.pdbx_description
1 polymer ?
#
loop_
_entity_poly.entity_id
_entity_poly.type
_entity_poly.pdbx_seq_one_letter_code
_entity_poly.pdbx_strand_id
1 'polypeptide(L)'
;MKRKIYVAVRWVPQKPFTLPSKPPIPYFSGLHSRTVKTMSLYFIAAMPDEKIQKEVTTFKRYCQRHFGAEHALKSPPHITLIPPYRWREEQLPALRDVLDMFALGQTPFEVQLKDFDSFPPRVIFVNVVKNKHLDELHASLLRKM
;
A
#
# COMPACT_ATOMS: atom_id res chain seq x y z
N MET A 1 -17.36 17.84 -1.47
CA MET A 1 -18.32 16.76 -1.82
C MET A 1 -18.12 15.63 -0.83
N LYS A 2 -19.18 15.21 -0.13
CA LYS A 2 -19.14 14.12 0.87
C LYS A 2 -19.18 12.78 0.15
N ARG A 3 -18.26 11.84 0.45
CA ARG A 3 -18.18 10.53 -0.21
C ARG A 3 -17.69 9.44 0.75
N LYS A 4 -18.22 8.22 0.57
CA LYS A 4 -17.99 7.06 1.43
C LYS A 4 -16.68 6.36 1.04
N ILE A 5 -15.81 6.07 2.01
CA ILE A 5 -14.65 5.21 1.78
C ILE A 5 -14.98 3.82 2.33
N TYR A 6 -14.83 2.81 1.49
CA TYR A 6 -14.79 1.42 1.92
C TYR A 6 -13.35 1.12 2.34
N VAL A 7 -13.13 0.61 3.54
CA VAL A 7 -11.80 0.09 3.90
C VAL A 7 -11.62 -1.26 3.23
N ALA A 8 -11.23 -1.26 1.95
CA ALA A 8 -10.74 -2.45 1.29
C ALA A 8 -9.21 -2.45 1.37
N VAL A 9 -8.63 -3.41 2.09
CA VAL A 9 -7.18 -3.62 2.09
C VAL A 9 -6.85 -4.35 0.80
N ARG A 10 -6.40 -3.62 -0.24
CA ARG A 10 -6.00 -4.25 -1.50
C ARG A 10 -4.48 -4.31 -1.61
N TRP A 11 -3.98 -5.52 -1.76
CA TRP A 11 -2.57 -5.84 -1.90
C TRP A 11 -2.01 -5.39 -3.26
N VAL A 12 -0.86 -4.71 -3.25
CA VAL A 12 -0.07 -4.40 -4.45
C VAL A 12 1.34 -4.93 -4.22
N PRO A 13 1.77 -6.02 -4.86
CA PRO A 13 3.15 -6.48 -4.77
C PRO A 13 4.05 -5.44 -5.42
N GLN A 14 5.04 -4.93 -4.69
CA GLN A 14 6.19 -4.31 -5.32
C GLN A 14 7.05 -5.43 -5.89
N LYS A 15 7.49 -5.30 -7.15
CA LYS A 15 8.31 -6.33 -7.82
C LYS A 15 9.47 -6.75 -6.90
N PRO A 16 9.74 -8.05 -6.74
CA PRO A 16 10.86 -8.51 -5.95
C PRO A 16 12.18 -7.98 -6.54
N PHE A 17 13.13 -7.68 -5.67
CA PHE A 17 14.51 -7.38 -6.06
C PHE A 17 15.11 -8.63 -6.73
N THR A 18 15.30 -8.58 -8.04
CA THR A 18 16.00 -9.63 -8.78
C THR A 18 17.51 -9.42 -8.61
N LEU A 19 18.16 -10.32 -7.88
CA LEU A 19 19.62 -10.46 -7.93
C LEU A 19 20.04 -10.81 -9.38
N PRO A 20 21.12 -10.22 -9.91
CA PRO A 20 21.61 -10.55 -11.24
C PRO A 20 21.98 -12.03 -11.35
N SER A 21 21.67 -12.64 -12.48
CA SER A 21 21.93 -14.06 -12.79
C SER A 21 23.43 -14.38 -12.83
N LYS A 22 23.89 -15.13 -11.80
CA LYS A 22 25.03 -16.09 -11.67
C LYS A 22 26.25 -16.01 -12.61
N PRO A 23 27.44 -16.38 -12.09
CA PRO A 23 28.37 -17.26 -12.79
C PRO A 23 28.33 -18.71 -12.23
N PRO A 24 28.78 -19.72 -13.01
CA PRO A 24 28.74 -21.13 -12.62
C PRO A 24 30.01 -21.50 -11.84
N ILE A 25 29.87 -22.15 -10.69
CA ILE A 25 30.97 -22.94 -10.10
C ILE A 25 30.37 -24.23 -9.54
N PRO A 26 30.89 -25.42 -9.89
CA PRO A 26 30.44 -26.68 -9.33
C PRO A 26 31.15 -26.99 -8.01
N TYR A 27 30.51 -27.85 -7.22
CA TYR A 27 31.00 -28.56 -6.02
C TYR A 27 31.05 -27.77 -4.70
N PHE A 28 30.13 -28.10 -3.78
CA PHE A 28 30.45 -28.87 -2.56
C PHE A 28 29.14 -29.31 -1.87
N SER A 29 29.13 -30.56 -1.44
CA SER A 29 28.07 -31.25 -0.67
C SER A 29 27.95 -30.69 0.75
N GLY A 30 26.73 -30.41 1.20
CA GLY A 30 26.49 -29.93 2.57
C GLY A 30 25.02 -29.67 2.86
N LEU A 31 24.44 -30.54 3.66
CA LEU A 31 23.07 -30.53 4.16
C LEU A 31 22.75 -29.25 4.94
N HIS A 32 22.11 -28.25 4.32
CA HIS A 32 21.19 -27.32 4.99
C HIS A 32 20.24 -26.78 3.93
N SER A 33 19.02 -27.34 3.82
CA SER A 33 17.90 -26.57 3.27
C SER A 33 17.59 -25.46 4.27
N ARG A 34 18.40 -24.41 4.25
CA ARG A 34 18.04 -23.12 4.83
C ARG A 34 16.94 -22.61 3.91
N THR A 35 15.68 -22.79 4.31
CA THR A 35 14.58 -22.04 3.71
C THR A 35 14.97 -20.58 3.77
N VAL A 36 15.30 -20.01 2.62
CA VAL A 36 15.61 -18.59 2.51
C VAL A 36 14.32 -17.86 2.85
N LYS A 37 14.24 -17.36 4.09
CA LYS A 37 13.14 -16.55 4.59
C LYS A 37 13.06 -15.28 3.73
N THR A 38 12.10 -15.22 2.81
CA THR A 38 12.00 -14.08 1.89
C THR A 38 11.36 -12.90 2.62
N MET A 39 12.11 -11.79 2.73
CA MET A 39 11.62 -10.54 3.29
C MET A 39 11.28 -9.59 2.15
N SER A 40 10.02 -9.19 2.06
CA SER A 40 9.52 -8.26 1.04
C SER A 40 8.96 -7.00 1.67
N LEU A 41 8.93 -5.91 0.91
CA LEU A 41 8.45 -4.61 1.37
C LEU A 41 6.93 -4.50 1.15
N TYR A 42 6.18 -4.22 2.21
CA TYR A 42 4.73 -4.09 2.21
C TYR A 42 4.30 -2.80 2.88
N PHE A 43 3.11 -2.32 2.55
CA PHE A 43 2.44 -1.22 3.25
C PHE A 43 0.95 -1.58 3.39
N ILE A 44 0.24 -0.94 4.32
CA ILE A 44 -1.21 -1.12 4.47
C ILE A 44 -1.88 0.20 4.12
N ALA A 45 -2.97 0.12 3.35
CA ALA A 45 -3.68 1.29 2.87
C ALA A 45 -5.19 1.09 2.82
N ALA A 46 -5.92 2.18 2.98
CA ALA A 46 -7.34 2.26 2.71
C ALA A 46 -7.57 2.62 1.23
N MET A 47 -8.43 1.86 0.57
CA MET A 47 -8.75 2.05 -0.84
C MET A 47 -10.04 2.85 -1.00
N PRO A 48 -10.02 4.01 -1.66
CA PRO A 48 -11.25 4.74 -1.93
C PRO A 48 -12.17 3.98 -2.90
N ASP A 49 -13.43 4.42 -2.98
CA ASP A 49 -14.40 3.87 -3.92
C ASP A 49 -13.96 4.00 -5.39
N GLU A 50 -14.59 3.22 -6.27
CA GLU A 50 -14.20 3.16 -7.68
C GLU A 50 -14.29 4.53 -8.38
N LYS A 51 -15.22 5.39 -7.97
CA LYS A 51 -15.40 6.71 -8.55
C LYS A 51 -14.17 7.59 -8.26
N ILE A 52 -13.72 7.64 -7.02
CA ILE A 52 -12.51 8.36 -6.62
C ILE A 52 -11.27 7.73 -7.23
N GLN A 53 -11.17 6.39 -7.28
CA GLN A 53 -10.08 5.70 -7.96
C GLN A 53 -9.94 6.16 -9.41
N LYS A 54 -11.05 6.26 -10.15
CA LYS A 54 -11.07 6.75 -11.53
C LYS A 54 -10.66 8.21 -11.63
N GLU A 55 -11.27 9.08 -10.82
CA GLU A 55 -10.98 10.52 -10.80
C GLU A 55 -9.48 10.80 -10.53
N VAL A 56 -8.91 10.19 -9.49
CA VAL A 56 -7.49 10.38 -9.14
C VAL A 56 -6.56 9.71 -10.15
N THR A 57 -6.96 8.58 -10.75
CA THR A 57 -6.17 7.96 -11.83
C THR A 57 -6.07 8.86 -13.05
N THR A 58 -7.13 9.59 -13.41
CA THR A 58 -7.09 10.59 -14.48
C THR A 58 -6.04 11.68 -14.19
N PHE A 59 -5.98 12.16 -12.95
CA PHE A 59 -4.93 13.11 -12.53
C PHE A 59 -3.52 12.49 -12.63
N LYS A 60 -3.33 11.25 -12.17
CA LYS A 60 -2.03 10.56 -12.29
C LYS A 60 -1.59 10.40 -13.75
N ARG A 61 -2.53 10.12 -14.66
CA ARG A 61 -2.27 10.07 -16.10
C ARG A 61 -1.91 11.44 -16.68
N TYR A 62 -2.55 12.51 -16.21
CA TYR A 62 -2.15 13.86 -16.56
C TYR A 62 -0.69 14.12 -16.12
N CYS A 63 -0.35 13.83 -14.86
CA CYS A 63 1.03 14.01 -14.38
C CYS A 63 2.05 13.15 -15.11
N GLN A 64 1.69 11.92 -15.50
CA GLN A 64 2.54 11.10 -16.37
C GLN A 64 2.86 11.83 -17.67
N ARG A 65 1.83 12.31 -18.39
CA ARG A 65 2.01 12.94 -19.71
C ARG A 65 2.77 14.26 -19.65
N HIS A 66 2.56 15.05 -18.61
CA HIS A 66 3.11 16.42 -18.52
C HIS A 66 4.41 16.52 -17.71
N PHE A 67 4.67 15.59 -16.79
CA PHE A 67 5.80 15.67 -15.85
C PHE A 67 6.63 14.37 -15.75
N GLY A 68 6.34 13.34 -16.54
CA GLY A 68 7.06 12.06 -16.49
C GLY A 68 6.84 11.27 -15.18
N ALA A 69 5.78 11.57 -14.43
CA ALA A 69 5.48 10.98 -13.13
C ALA A 69 4.89 9.55 -13.21
N GLU A 70 5.55 8.64 -13.95
CA GLU A 70 5.06 7.28 -14.23
C GLU A 70 4.92 6.41 -12.99
N HIS A 71 5.76 6.65 -11.99
CA HIS A 71 5.83 5.87 -10.77
C HIS A 71 4.51 5.85 -10.00
N ALA A 72 3.74 6.94 -10.07
CA ALA A 72 2.45 7.04 -9.41
C ALA A 72 1.49 5.95 -9.90
N LEU A 73 1.56 5.54 -11.17
CA LEU A 73 0.62 4.59 -11.78
C LEU A 73 0.90 3.12 -11.43
N LYS A 74 2.01 2.82 -10.74
CA LYS A 74 2.36 1.45 -10.30
C LYS A 74 1.40 0.90 -9.24
N SER A 75 0.69 1.79 -8.54
CA SER A 75 -0.35 1.42 -7.57
C SER A 75 -1.63 2.22 -7.85
N PRO A 76 -2.82 1.70 -7.50
CA PRO A 76 -4.04 2.49 -7.51
C PRO A 76 -3.97 3.62 -6.46
N PRO A 77 -4.71 4.72 -6.64
CA PRO A 77 -4.95 5.70 -5.59
C PRO A 77 -5.34 5.05 -4.24
N HIS A 78 -4.73 5.49 -3.15
CA HIS A 78 -4.95 4.95 -1.81
C HIS A 78 -4.54 5.96 -0.74
N ILE A 79 -5.01 5.75 0.49
CA ILE A 79 -4.54 6.44 1.69
C ILE A 79 -3.68 5.47 2.49
N THR A 80 -2.40 5.76 2.67
CA THR A 80 -1.49 4.92 3.47
C THR A 80 -1.92 4.96 4.94
N LEU A 81 -2.21 3.79 5.52
CA LEU A 81 -2.49 3.61 6.94
C LEU A 81 -1.22 3.22 7.69
N ILE A 82 -0.41 2.33 7.12
CA ILE A 82 0.88 1.92 7.68
C ILE A 82 1.93 2.10 6.58
N PRO A 83 3.00 2.88 6.82
CA PRO A 83 4.04 3.13 5.82
C PRO A 83 4.79 1.84 5.47
N PRO A 84 5.61 1.83 4.40
CA PRO A 84 6.33 0.62 3.99
C PRO A 84 7.21 0.01 5.10
N TYR A 85 7.03 -1.29 5.35
CA TYR A 85 7.82 -2.10 6.28
C TYR A 85 8.17 -3.46 5.66
N ARG A 86 9.24 -4.09 6.15
CA ARG A 86 9.64 -5.43 5.68
C ARG A 86 8.84 -6.50 6.42
N TRP A 87 8.31 -7.46 5.68
CA TRP A 87 7.58 -8.60 6.24
C TRP A 87 8.02 -9.90 5.58
N ARG A 88 7.85 -10.99 6.31
CA ARG A 88 8.06 -12.34 5.78
C ARG A 88 6.94 -12.72 4.84
N GLU A 89 7.29 -13.23 3.67
CA GLU A 89 6.27 -13.71 2.74
C GLU A 89 5.49 -14.90 3.30
N GLU A 90 6.13 -15.77 4.08
CA GLU A 90 5.46 -16.95 4.65
C GLU A 90 4.43 -16.58 5.72
N GLN A 91 4.51 -15.38 6.31
CA GLN A 91 3.54 -14.88 7.29
C GLN A 91 2.45 -14.00 6.68
N LEU A 92 2.45 -13.80 5.36
CA LEU A 92 1.40 -13.03 4.70
C LEU A 92 -0.01 -13.60 4.87
N PRO A 93 -0.25 -14.93 4.81
CA PRO A 93 -1.60 -15.46 5.01
C PRO A 93 -2.18 -15.05 6.37
N ALA A 94 -1.42 -15.24 7.45
CA ALA A 94 -1.85 -14.86 8.80
C ALA A 94 -2.11 -13.34 8.92
N LEU A 95 -1.27 -12.50 8.29
CA LEU A 95 -1.49 -11.06 8.27
C LEU A 95 -2.79 -10.69 7.53
N ARG A 96 -3.12 -11.38 6.44
CA ARG A 96 -4.37 -11.16 5.70
C ARG A 96 -5.58 -11.50 6.59
N ASP A 97 -5.55 -12.64 7.27
CA ASP A 97 -6.65 -13.03 8.16
C ASP A 97 -6.90 -12.00 9.27
N VAL A 98 -5.82 -11.47 9.87
CA VAL A 98 -5.91 -10.39 10.87
C VAL A 98 -6.52 -9.12 10.27
N LEU A 99 -6.10 -8.73 9.07
CA LEU A 99 -6.58 -7.51 8.41
C LEU A 99 -8.03 -7.65 7.93
N ASP A 100 -8.44 -8.83 7.47
CA ASP A 100 -9.81 -9.11 7.05
C ASP A 100 -10.77 -9.08 8.26
N MET A 101 -10.39 -9.73 9.37
CA MET A 101 -11.15 -9.67 10.62
C MET A 101 -11.20 -8.25 11.18
N PHE A 102 -10.09 -7.52 11.12
CA PHE A 102 -10.05 -6.12 11.53
C PHE A 102 -11.01 -5.27 10.70
N ALA A 103 -11.01 -5.43 9.37
CA ALA A 103 -11.86 -4.67 8.44
C ALA A 103 -13.34 -4.98 8.64
N LEU A 104 -13.72 -6.24 8.87
CA LEU A 104 -15.11 -6.64 9.18
C LEU A 104 -15.64 -5.98 10.45
N GLY A 105 -14.78 -5.69 11.42
CA GLY A 105 -15.14 -4.98 12.65
C GLY A 105 -15.27 -3.47 12.51
N GLN A 106 -14.96 -2.87 11.36
CA GLN A 106 -15.02 -1.42 11.16
C GLN A 106 -16.37 -0.99 10.62
N THR A 107 -16.90 0.11 11.16
CA THR A 107 -18.06 0.78 10.56
C THR A 107 -17.59 1.69 9.42
N PRO A 108 -18.22 1.64 8.23
CA PRO A 108 -17.89 2.55 7.14
C PRO A 108 -18.04 4.01 7.54
N PHE A 109 -17.11 4.86 7.10
CA PHE A 109 -17.13 6.30 7.36
C PHE A 109 -16.78 7.10 6.11
N GLU A 110 -17.13 8.38 6.13
CA GLU A 110 -16.83 9.29 5.04
C GLU A 110 -15.49 9.99 5.26
N VAL A 111 -14.74 10.19 4.19
CA VAL A 111 -13.51 10.98 4.19
C VAL A 111 -13.64 12.05 3.12
N GLN A 112 -13.32 13.29 3.50
CA GLN A 112 -13.39 14.41 2.58
C GLN A 112 -12.02 14.64 1.96
N LEU A 113 -12.02 14.79 0.64
CA LEU A 113 -10.86 15.17 -0.15
C LEU A 113 -11.05 16.63 -0.59
N LYS A 114 -10.02 17.45 -0.44
CA LYS A 114 -10.06 18.86 -0.80
C LYS A 114 -8.71 19.30 -1.35
N ASP A 115 -8.71 19.81 -2.58
CA ASP A 115 -7.53 20.33 -3.27
C ASP A 115 -6.37 19.31 -3.31
N PHE A 116 -5.17 19.82 -3.59
CA PHE A 116 -3.92 19.06 -3.57
C PHE A 116 -2.99 19.64 -2.52
N ASP A 117 -2.09 18.81 -2.03
CA ASP A 117 -0.97 19.21 -1.19
C ASP A 117 0.28 18.44 -1.62
N SER A 118 1.42 18.72 -1.02
CA SER A 118 2.71 18.19 -1.47
C SER A 118 3.63 17.83 -0.32
N PHE A 119 4.51 16.87 -0.57
CA PHE A 119 5.77 16.73 0.16
C PHE A 119 6.88 17.18 -0.78
N PRO A 120 7.28 18.46 -0.70
CA PRO A 120 8.26 19.02 -1.61
C PRO A 120 9.61 18.28 -1.51
N PRO A 121 10.33 18.12 -2.63
CA PRO A 121 9.98 18.60 -3.97
C PRO A 121 9.32 17.52 -4.85
N ARG A 122 9.08 16.30 -4.36
CA ARG A 122 8.86 15.12 -5.24
C ARG A 122 7.44 14.55 -5.22
N VAL A 123 6.59 14.95 -4.29
CA VAL A 123 5.28 14.31 -4.10
C VAL A 123 4.18 15.36 -4.15
N ILE A 124 3.16 15.10 -4.96
CA ILE A 124 1.87 15.79 -4.94
C ILE A 124 0.82 14.73 -4.64
N PHE A 125 -0.11 15.03 -3.73
CA PHE A 125 -1.19 14.15 -3.34
C PHE A 125 -2.51 14.92 -3.25
N VAL A 126 -3.63 14.19 -3.37
CA VAL A 126 -4.95 14.76 -3.09
C VAL A 126 -5.09 14.89 -1.59
N ASN A 127 -5.35 16.09 -1.10
CA ASN A 127 -5.31 16.34 0.33
C ASN A 127 -6.55 15.76 1.03
N VAL A 128 -6.30 15.06 2.13
CA VAL A 128 -7.31 14.44 2.99
C VAL A 128 -7.62 15.42 4.12
N VAL A 129 -8.85 15.90 4.17
CA VAL A 129 -9.29 16.78 5.26
C VAL A 129 -9.27 15.98 6.57
N LYS A 130 -8.79 16.63 7.66
CA LYS A 130 -8.71 16.03 8.99
C LYS A 130 -9.99 15.28 9.35
N ASN A 131 -9.82 14.03 9.81
CA ASN A 131 -10.93 13.11 10.03
C ASN A 131 -10.64 12.20 11.22
N LYS A 132 -11.41 12.37 12.29
CA LYS A 132 -11.24 11.63 13.54
C LYS A 132 -11.43 10.12 13.35
N HIS A 133 -12.33 9.69 12.47
CA HIS A 133 -12.54 8.25 12.20
C HIS A 133 -11.33 7.61 11.52
N LEU A 134 -10.62 8.37 10.68
CA LEU A 134 -9.38 7.89 10.06
C LEU A 134 -8.26 7.77 11.10
N ASP A 135 -8.18 8.72 12.04
CA ASP A 135 -7.23 8.66 13.16
C ASP A 135 -7.52 7.47 14.09
N GLU A 136 -8.80 7.25 14.42
CA GLU A 136 -9.27 6.12 15.23
C GLU A 136 -9.03 4.77 14.54
N LEU A 137 -9.24 4.69 13.22
CA LEU A 137 -8.93 3.52 12.40
C LEU A 137 -7.43 3.20 12.46
N HIS A 138 -6.58 4.19 12.24
CA HIS A 138 -5.12 4.03 12.29
C HIS A 138 -4.65 3.57 13.67
N ALA A 139 -5.11 4.23 14.74
CA ALA A 139 -4.78 3.85 16.11
C ALA A 139 -5.26 2.43 16.45
N SER A 140 -6.44 2.05 15.96
CA SER A 140 -6.99 0.70 16.18
C SER A 140 -6.23 -0.38 15.43
N LEU A 141 -5.77 -0.08 14.21
CA LEU A 141 -4.95 -0.97 13.41
C LEU A 141 -3.58 -1.20 14.08
N LEU A 142 -2.93 -0.14 14.56
CA LEU A 142 -1.64 -0.25 15.27
C LEU A 142 -1.72 -1.12 16.53
N ARG A 143 -2.87 -1.19 17.19
CA ARG A 143 -3.07 -2.08 18.35
C ARG A 143 -3.28 -3.56 17.96
N LYS A 144 -3.58 -3.86 16.70
CA LYS A 144 -3.83 -5.24 16.21
C LYS A 144 -2.65 -5.85 15.48
N MET A 145 -1.76 -5.01 14.94
CA MET A 145 -0.49 -5.43 14.35
C MET A 145 0.55 -5.72 15.42
#